data_AF-A9F8L4-F1
#
_entry.id   AF-A9F8L4-F1
#
_cell.length_a   1.000
_cell.length_b   1.000
_cell.length_c   1.000
_cell.angle_alpha   90.00
_cell.angle_beta   90.00
_cell.angle_gamma   90.00
#
_symmetry.space_group_name_H-M   'P 1'
#
loop_
_entity.id
_entity.type
_entity.pdbx_description
1 polymer ?
#
loop_
_entity_poly.entity_id
_entity_poly.type
_entity_poly.pdbx_seq_one_letter_code
_entity_poly.pdbx_strand_id
1 'polypeptide(L)'
;MNSPALAPPPAPPRGSPRRDRKTSARSAGLRAGVLLLLALAAAGALAAVTAPPAPALAEEPSAAGVELVVDGAPWTLEPDAVRAAIGRELGADVTLARAATAGRSTLVLRGEPDGRVTLSYSAADGRRIERTIDVPEDPDRAAEAIALLAGNLVRDEAAELAAALGKRPPEAPAAAQPAPAAPPDAGRPAPRPRAARPAKAARPAAAPLEPPPCASPGATSVLFGADVLPLVGSSTFTGTNVVRHYSLSLVAGYTAGTTGIELSAGASISSSFLCGAQLSTAANLVFGPARGVQVTSGANVVGSLRGAQIGAVNVAAGPVAGAQVGAVNVAAGQVDGAQVGMANLAAGASVDLQVGVANVVVSKSTDVQIGAANVAVGEATDVQLSLVNVAAGGSADLQAGLTNLAAGESADVQIGLVNIATGKVGGAQIGLVNYADDSPFSLGLFNFIRKGRLHVDAWGLESGIVMAGVKHGSDHIHNIYGIGLRTIGNRPLLVSALGLGGRISIHQRAYVDVDVLGYTLHEPSTLEPAAIIAQARALLGFRLFPELAIFGGPSFNVAFGGTPADARLSPYGSAPLGSDATSTERAWPGVVLGVQLF
;
A
#
# COMPACT_ATOMS: atom_id res chain seq x y z
N MET A 1 44.31 -71.83 35.20
CA MET A 1 44.03 -70.78 36.21
C MET A 1 43.51 -69.57 35.44
N ASN A 2 42.21 -69.50 35.17
CA ASN A 2 41.12 -68.89 35.95
C ASN A 2 41.11 -67.34 35.98
N SER A 3 40.04 -66.79 35.38
CA SER A 3 39.35 -65.50 35.64
C SER A 3 39.84 -64.24 34.89
N PRO A 4 38.97 -63.23 34.67
CA PRO A 4 37.79 -63.26 33.80
C PRO A 4 37.73 -62.05 32.82
N ALA A 5 36.81 -62.09 31.85
CA ALA A 5 36.61 -61.06 30.84
C ALA A 5 36.09 -59.72 31.41
N LEU A 6 36.72 -58.60 31.01
CA LEU A 6 36.27 -57.24 31.30
C LEU A 6 35.04 -56.87 30.45
N ALA A 7 34.05 -56.25 31.09
CA ALA A 7 32.85 -55.70 30.46
C ALA A 7 33.14 -54.48 29.55
N PRO A 8 32.32 -54.21 28.52
CA PRO A 8 32.48 -53.06 27.65
C PRO A 8 32.06 -51.74 28.35
N PRO A 9 32.58 -50.58 27.91
CA PRO A 9 32.34 -49.30 28.55
C PRO A 9 30.88 -48.80 28.41
N PRO A 10 30.38 -47.97 29.34
CA PRO A 10 29.02 -47.49 29.33
C PRO A 10 28.76 -46.49 28.19
N ALA A 11 27.57 -46.60 27.60
CA ALA A 11 27.08 -45.70 26.55
C ALA A 11 26.94 -44.25 27.08
N PRO A 12 27.18 -43.23 26.23
CA PRO A 12 27.03 -41.83 26.62
C PRO A 12 25.56 -41.49 26.93
N PRO A 13 25.31 -40.53 27.85
CA PRO A 13 23.96 -40.19 28.26
C PRO A 13 23.14 -39.64 27.08
N ARG A 14 21.92 -40.19 26.92
CA ARG A 14 20.93 -39.73 25.95
C ARG A 14 20.66 -38.24 26.16
N GLY A 15 21.01 -37.44 25.15
CA GLY A 15 20.74 -36.01 25.10
C GLY A 15 19.26 -35.68 25.23
N SER A 16 19.00 -34.57 25.91
CA SER A 16 17.69 -33.95 26.14
C SER A 16 16.91 -33.67 24.84
N PRO A 17 15.57 -33.57 24.92
CA PRO A 17 14.72 -33.44 23.75
C PRO A 17 14.96 -32.10 23.04
N ARG A 18 15.24 -32.19 21.73
CA ARG A 18 15.49 -31.10 20.78
C ARG A 18 14.21 -30.32 20.43
N ARG A 19 13.37 -29.97 21.42
CA ARG A 19 12.02 -29.39 21.21
C ARG A 19 11.91 -27.88 21.45
N ASP A 20 12.91 -27.21 22.03
CA ASP A 20 12.77 -25.80 22.44
C ASP A 20 13.44 -24.74 21.55
N ARG A 21 14.23 -25.13 20.53
CA ARG A 21 14.90 -24.14 19.66
C ARG A 21 13.99 -23.48 18.62
N LYS A 22 12.94 -24.16 18.14
CA LYS A 22 12.02 -23.60 17.12
C LYS A 22 10.98 -22.65 17.72
N THR A 23 10.54 -22.89 18.95
CA THR A 23 9.65 -22.00 19.70
C THR A 23 10.39 -20.75 20.17
N SER A 24 11.65 -20.89 20.62
CA SER A 24 12.52 -19.75 20.99
C SER A 24 12.73 -18.77 19.83
N ALA A 25 12.97 -19.25 18.61
CA ALA A 25 13.16 -18.38 17.44
C ALA A 25 11.89 -17.63 17.02
N ARG A 26 10.71 -18.27 17.08
CA ARG A 26 9.42 -17.62 16.83
C ARG A 26 9.07 -16.59 17.90
N SER A 27 9.34 -16.90 19.18
CA SER A 27 9.16 -15.93 20.27
C SER A 27 10.17 -14.79 20.22
N ALA A 28 11.38 -15.04 19.72
CA ALA A 28 12.40 -14.00 19.54
C ALA A 28 12.02 -13.04 18.41
N GLY A 29 11.49 -13.54 17.29
CA GLY A 29 10.99 -12.71 16.19
C GLY A 29 9.79 -11.85 16.59
N LEU A 30 8.82 -12.42 17.32
CA LEU A 30 7.66 -11.68 17.82
C LEU A 30 8.05 -10.64 18.88
N ARG A 31 8.96 -11.00 19.81
CA ARG A 31 9.51 -10.05 20.80
C ARG A 31 10.33 -8.95 20.14
N ALA A 32 11.10 -9.26 19.10
CA ALA A 32 11.85 -8.27 18.34
C ALA A 32 10.90 -7.30 17.60
N GLY A 33 9.82 -7.80 16.99
CA GLY A 33 8.80 -6.96 16.35
C GLY A 33 8.06 -6.06 17.35
N VAL A 34 7.68 -6.58 18.52
CA VAL A 34 7.05 -5.79 19.59
C VAL A 34 8.03 -4.78 20.18
N LEU A 35 9.30 -5.14 20.39
CA LEU A 35 10.34 -4.22 20.85
C LEU A 35 10.63 -3.13 19.82
N LEU A 36 10.57 -3.44 18.52
CA LEU A 36 10.73 -2.49 17.45
C LEU A 36 9.56 -1.50 17.38
N LEU A 37 8.31 -1.99 17.48
CA LEU A 37 7.12 -1.15 17.59
C LEU A 37 7.14 -0.28 18.85
N LEU A 38 7.58 -0.83 19.99
CA LEU A 38 7.76 -0.08 21.22
C LEU A 38 8.91 0.94 21.12
N ALA A 39 10.00 0.61 20.41
CA ALA A 39 11.11 1.53 20.18
C ALA A 39 10.71 2.66 19.25
N LEU A 40 9.94 2.37 18.20
CA LEU A 40 9.35 3.37 17.30
C LEU A 40 8.32 4.24 18.03
N ALA A 41 7.45 3.65 18.86
CA ALA A 41 6.49 4.37 19.69
C ALA A 41 7.18 5.21 20.77
N ALA A 42 8.24 4.70 21.40
CA ALA A 42 9.02 5.42 22.41
C ALA A 42 9.87 6.54 21.78
N ALA A 43 10.42 6.34 20.58
CA ALA A 43 11.12 7.38 19.83
C ALA A 43 10.14 8.45 19.32
N GLY A 44 8.94 8.06 18.90
CA GLY A 44 7.83 8.99 18.60
C GLY A 44 7.36 9.76 19.84
N ALA A 45 7.27 9.11 21.00
CA ALA A 45 6.98 9.77 22.27
C ALA A 45 8.12 10.72 22.70
N LEU A 46 9.38 10.36 22.46
CA LEU A 46 10.53 11.23 22.71
C LEU A 46 10.50 12.46 21.79
N ALA A 47 10.12 12.29 20.51
CA ALA A 47 9.89 13.39 19.58
C ALA A 47 8.80 14.34 20.08
N ALA A 48 7.70 13.78 20.61
CA ALA A 48 6.60 14.54 21.21
C ALA A 48 7.00 15.28 22.49
N VAL A 49 7.92 14.72 23.29
CA VAL A 49 8.47 15.37 24.51
C VAL A 49 9.46 16.49 24.17
N THR A 50 10.14 16.41 23.02
CA THR A 50 11.08 17.44 22.55
C THR A 50 10.43 18.52 21.68
N ALA A 51 9.16 18.34 21.33
CA ALA A 51 8.38 19.44 20.81
C ALA A 51 8.37 20.56 21.87
N PRO A 52 8.58 21.83 21.48
CA PRO A 52 8.46 22.91 22.44
C PRO A 52 7.09 22.78 23.14
N PRO A 53 6.99 23.05 24.45
CA PRO A 53 5.69 23.18 25.08
C PRO A 53 4.92 24.17 24.24
N ALA A 54 3.72 23.76 23.79
CA ALA A 54 2.81 24.68 23.13
C ALA A 54 2.83 25.99 23.94
N PRO A 55 3.02 27.15 23.30
CA PRO A 55 2.99 28.42 24.03
C PRO A 55 1.77 28.37 24.93
N ALA A 56 1.96 28.63 26.23
CA ALA A 56 0.92 28.62 27.24
C ALA A 56 -0.32 29.20 26.59
N LEU A 57 -1.33 28.35 26.40
CA LEU A 57 -2.53 28.68 25.66
C LEU A 57 -3.00 30.01 26.21
N ALA A 58 -2.80 31.07 25.41
CA ALA A 58 -3.85 32.05 25.26
C ALA A 58 -5.11 31.21 25.16
N GLU A 59 -5.97 31.35 26.17
CA GLU A 59 -7.35 30.88 26.24
C GLU A 59 -7.71 30.08 24.98
N GLU A 60 -7.78 28.75 25.10
CA GLU A 60 -7.99 27.83 23.96
C GLU A 60 -8.83 28.54 22.89
N PRO A 61 -8.35 28.69 21.63
CA PRO A 61 -9.28 28.99 20.56
C PRO A 61 -10.15 27.75 20.47
N SER A 62 -11.27 27.77 21.20
CA SER A 62 -12.42 26.90 21.05
C SER A 62 -12.52 26.59 19.57
N ALA A 63 -12.42 25.30 19.23
CA ALA A 63 -12.47 24.78 17.87
C ALA A 63 -13.44 25.65 17.06
N ALA A 64 -12.92 26.40 16.08
CA ALA A 64 -13.63 27.52 15.47
C ALA A 64 -15.07 27.13 15.14
N GLY A 65 -15.99 27.52 16.03
CA GLY A 65 -17.39 27.14 15.92
C GLY A 65 -17.99 27.76 14.66
N VAL A 66 -18.92 27.06 14.04
CA VAL A 66 -19.63 27.60 12.87
C VAL A 66 -20.78 28.46 13.39
N GLU A 67 -20.82 29.73 13.01
CA GLU A 67 -21.95 30.61 13.34
C GLU A 67 -23.12 30.29 12.40
N LEU A 68 -24.29 29.99 12.96
CA LEU A 68 -25.53 29.83 12.21
C LEU A 68 -26.36 31.12 12.34
N VAL A 69 -26.56 31.81 11.22
CA VAL A 69 -27.41 32.99 11.12
C VAL A 69 -28.68 32.59 10.38
N VAL A 70 -29.84 32.84 10.98
CA VAL A 70 -31.14 32.59 10.34
C VAL A 70 -31.72 33.93 9.87
N ASP A 71 -31.82 34.12 8.56
CA ASP A 71 -32.25 35.36 7.93
C ASP A 71 -33.58 35.19 7.18
N GLY A 72 -34.63 35.92 7.60
CA GLY A 72 -35.92 36.07 6.90
C GLY A 72 -36.77 34.79 6.68
N ALA A 73 -37.89 34.66 7.41
CA ALA A 73 -38.80 33.50 7.42
C ALA A 73 -39.86 33.51 6.26
N PRO A 74 -40.49 32.36 5.88
CA PRO A 74 -41.48 31.65 6.72
C PRO A 74 -41.32 30.12 6.68
N TRP A 75 -40.89 29.53 7.79
CA TRP A 75 -40.73 28.08 7.93
C TRP A 75 -41.06 27.71 9.38
N THR A 76 -41.61 26.51 9.59
CA THR A 76 -42.17 26.05 10.88
C THR A 76 -41.13 25.45 11.83
N LEU A 77 -39.85 25.53 11.48
CA LEU A 77 -38.75 24.90 12.21
C LEU A 77 -38.22 25.76 13.35
N GLU A 78 -38.00 25.13 14.49
CA GLU A 78 -37.35 25.75 15.65
C GLU A 78 -35.84 25.94 15.37
N PRO A 79 -35.29 27.17 15.42
CA PRO A 79 -33.89 27.43 15.09
C PRO A 79 -32.89 26.61 15.90
N ASP A 80 -33.22 26.31 17.16
CA ASP A 80 -32.37 25.50 18.04
C ASP A 80 -32.34 24.02 17.65
N ALA A 81 -33.44 23.48 17.11
CA ALA A 81 -33.49 22.12 16.59
C ALA A 81 -32.60 21.97 15.34
N VAL A 82 -32.63 22.98 14.45
CA VAL A 82 -31.77 23.02 13.26
C VAL A 82 -30.30 23.20 13.63
N ARG A 83 -29.99 24.11 14.56
CA ARG A 83 -28.64 24.27 15.13
C ARG A 83 -28.11 22.95 15.71
N ALA A 84 -28.93 22.27 16.51
CA ALA A 84 -28.55 21.00 17.11
C ALA A 84 -28.36 19.88 16.07
N ALA A 85 -29.19 19.82 15.03
CA ALA A 85 -29.03 18.87 13.93
C ALA A 85 -27.75 19.12 13.13
N ILE A 86 -27.45 20.37 12.77
CA ILE A 86 -26.21 20.76 12.08
C ILE A 86 -24.99 20.46 12.95
N GLY A 87 -25.03 20.76 14.26
CA GLY A 87 -23.93 20.47 15.18
C GLY A 87 -23.63 18.97 15.28
N ARG A 88 -24.67 18.12 15.29
CA ARG A 88 -24.50 16.66 15.24
C ARG A 88 -23.89 16.20 13.93
N GLU A 89 -24.32 16.76 12.79
CA GLU A 89 -23.81 16.38 11.47
C GLU A 89 -22.34 16.81 11.28
N LEU A 90 -21.99 18.03 11.72
CA LEU A 90 -20.63 18.55 11.57
C LEU A 90 -19.64 18.01 12.61
N GLY A 91 -20.14 17.49 13.74
CA GLY A 91 -19.29 17.12 14.87
C GLY A 91 -18.56 18.32 15.49
N ALA A 92 -19.12 19.53 15.34
CA ALA A 92 -18.53 20.81 15.76
C ALA A 92 -19.56 21.65 16.52
N ASP A 93 -19.08 22.60 17.34
CA ASP A 93 -19.98 23.52 18.04
C ASP A 93 -20.57 24.55 17.06
N VAL A 94 -21.90 24.67 17.08
CA VAL A 94 -22.67 25.56 16.20
C VAL A 94 -23.42 26.54 17.08
N THR A 95 -23.12 27.83 16.89
CA THR A 95 -23.69 28.92 17.70
C THR A 95 -24.68 29.71 16.88
N LEU A 96 -25.88 29.94 17.41
CA LEU A 96 -26.86 30.81 16.77
C LEU A 96 -26.43 32.27 16.92
N ALA A 97 -26.21 32.96 15.81
CA ALA A 97 -25.82 34.36 15.77
C ALA A 97 -26.90 35.21 15.08
N ARG A 98 -27.08 36.46 15.55
CA ARG A 98 -28.02 37.41 14.90
C ARG A 98 -27.48 37.98 13.59
N ALA A 99 -26.17 37.96 13.39
CA ALA A 99 -25.49 38.45 12.20
C ALA A 99 -24.12 37.76 12.08
N ALA A 100 -23.60 37.68 10.86
CA ALA A 100 -22.32 37.04 10.57
C ALA A 100 -21.16 37.86 11.15
N THR A 101 -20.25 37.22 11.88
CA THR A 101 -19.02 37.86 12.38
C THR A 101 -17.90 37.77 11.33
N ALA A 102 -17.28 38.91 11.00
CA ALA A 102 -16.19 38.95 10.01
C ALA A 102 -15.00 38.08 10.45
N GLY A 103 -14.51 37.22 9.54
CA GLY A 103 -13.38 36.31 9.80
C GLY A 103 -13.75 34.98 10.45
N ARG A 104 -15.03 34.70 10.72
CA ARG A 104 -15.51 33.39 11.20
C ARG A 104 -16.26 32.63 10.11
N SER A 105 -16.15 31.30 10.16
CA SER A 105 -16.94 30.42 9.30
C SER A 105 -18.43 30.54 9.66
N THR A 106 -19.25 30.96 8.70
CA THR A 106 -20.67 31.29 8.93
C THR A 106 -21.56 30.52 7.96
N LEU A 107 -22.59 29.86 8.49
CA LEU A 107 -23.74 29.33 7.77
C LEU A 107 -24.90 30.32 7.87
N VAL A 108 -25.38 30.82 6.73
CA VAL A 108 -26.58 31.66 6.66
C VAL A 108 -27.71 30.84 6.07
N LEU A 109 -28.77 30.66 6.85
CA LEU A 109 -29.96 29.92 6.47
C LEU A 109 -31.09 30.90 6.17
N ARG A 110 -31.60 30.84 4.94
CA ARG A 110 -32.65 31.73 4.44
C ARG A 110 -33.84 30.93 3.95
N GLY A 111 -35.03 31.29 4.42
CA GLY A 111 -36.28 30.75 3.89
C GLY A 111 -36.69 31.49 2.62
N GLU A 112 -37.02 30.74 1.58
CA GLU A 112 -37.56 31.31 0.33
C GLU A 112 -39.10 31.35 0.38
N PRO A 113 -39.76 32.31 -0.29
CA PRO A 113 -41.22 32.46 -0.26
C PRO A 113 -42.00 31.28 -0.84
N ASP A 114 -41.34 30.39 -1.59
CA ASP A 114 -41.91 29.21 -2.25
C ASP A 114 -41.75 27.92 -1.43
N GLY A 115 -41.30 28.01 -0.18
CA GLY A 115 -41.13 26.88 0.74
C GLY A 115 -39.77 26.19 0.65
N ARG A 116 -38.86 26.70 -0.19
CA ARG A 116 -37.48 26.23 -0.27
C ARG A 116 -36.59 26.87 0.78
N VAL A 117 -35.46 26.25 1.04
CA VAL A 117 -34.46 26.77 1.97
C VAL A 117 -33.12 26.90 1.27
N THR A 118 -32.53 28.09 1.37
CA THR A 118 -31.21 28.41 0.85
C THR A 118 -30.22 28.44 2.01
N LEU A 119 -29.14 27.67 1.90
CA LEU A 119 -28.05 27.64 2.87
C LEU A 119 -26.75 28.12 2.20
N SER A 120 -26.18 29.18 2.77
CA SER A 120 -24.95 29.84 2.34
C SER A 120 -23.85 29.56 3.36
N TYR A 121 -22.75 28.93 2.97
CA TYR A 121 -21.54 28.79 3.78
C TYR A 121 -20.47 29.78 3.35
N SER A 122 -19.95 30.56 4.28
CA SER A 122 -18.79 31.43 4.10
C SER A 122 -17.66 30.93 4.99
N ALA A 123 -16.56 30.47 4.41
CA ALA A 123 -15.37 30.03 5.14
C ALA A 123 -14.51 31.23 5.58
N ALA A 124 -13.67 31.02 6.60
CA ALA A 124 -12.76 32.04 7.13
C ALA A 124 -11.72 32.56 6.10
N ASP A 125 -11.48 31.82 5.02
CA ASP A 125 -10.59 32.18 3.91
C ASP A 125 -11.27 33.04 2.82
N GLY A 126 -12.56 33.38 3.01
CA GLY A 126 -13.36 34.20 2.08
C GLY A 126 -14.12 33.39 1.01
N ARG A 127 -14.01 32.07 0.99
CA ARG A 127 -14.77 31.20 0.07
C ARG A 127 -16.25 31.16 0.47
N ARG A 128 -17.16 31.43 -0.47
CA ARG A 128 -18.61 31.35 -0.26
C ARG A 128 -19.27 30.35 -1.21
N ILE A 129 -20.06 29.43 -0.67
CA ILE A 129 -20.80 28.41 -1.42
C ILE A 129 -22.25 28.43 -0.94
N GLU A 130 -23.20 28.42 -1.88
CA GLU A 130 -24.62 28.49 -1.59
C GLU A 130 -25.38 27.38 -2.31
N ARG A 131 -26.36 26.78 -1.63
CA ARG A 131 -27.23 25.74 -2.17
C ARG A 131 -28.67 25.95 -1.68
N THR A 132 -29.62 25.70 -2.58
CA THR A 132 -31.05 25.76 -2.28
C THR A 132 -31.65 24.38 -2.44
N ILE A 133 -32.46 23.95 -1.46
CA ILE A 133 -33.14 22.66 -1.48
C ILE A 133 -34.65 22.81 -1.21
N ASP A 134 -35.43 21.87 -1.72
CA ASP A 134 -36.80 21.64 -1.27
C ASP A 134 -36.76 20.87 0.05
N VAL A 135 -37.47 21.37 1.06
CA VAL A 135 -37.43 20.80 2.41
C VAL A 135 -38.73 20.01 2.67
N PRO A 136 -38.65 18.80 3.25
CA PRO A 136 -39.84 18.02 3.62
C PRO A 136 -40.80 18.80 4.55
N GLU A 137 -42.10 18.51 4.48
CA GLU A 137 -43.11 19.14 5.38
C GLU A 137 -42.98 18.72 6.85
N ASP A 138 -42.34 17.57 7.10
CA ASP A 138 -42.12 17.01 8.44
C ASP A 138 -40.91 17.67 9.13
N PRO A 139 -41.08 18.30 10.31
CA PRO A 139 -40.07 19.20 10.86
C PRO A 139 -38.75 18.51 11.25
N ASP A 140 -38.80 17.27 11.72
CA ASP A 140 -37.60 16.53 12.10
C ASP A 140 -36.77 16.15 10.85
N ARG A 141 -37.44 15.66 9.80
CA ARG A 141 -36.80 15.36 8.51
C ARG A 141 -36.30 16.61 7.79
N ALA A 142 -36.97 17.73 7.98
CA ALA A 142 -36.56 19.02 7.47
C ALA A 142 -35.26 19.51 8.11
N ALA A 143 -35.15 19.41 9.44
CA ALA A 143 -33.92 19.76 10.17
C ALA A 143 -32.74 18.84 9.77
N GLU A 144 -33.00 17.54 9.57
CA GLU A 144 -32.00 16.58 9.10
C GLU A 144 -31.53 16.87 7.67
N ALA A 145 -32.45 17.17 6.75
CA ALA A 145 -32.10 17.54 5.36
C ALA A 145 -31.22 18.80 5.31
N ILE A 146 -31.51 19.79 6.15
CA ILE A 146 -30.71 21.02 6.28
C ILE A 146 -29.35 20.72 6.92
N ALA A 147 -29.30 19.83 7.90
CA ALA A 147 -28.04 19.39 8.51
C ALA A 147 -27.14 18.68 7.50
N LEU A 148 -27.66 17.74 6.72
CA LEU A 148 -26.93 17.05 5.65
C LEU A 148 -26.43 18.03 4.59
N LEU A 149 -27.24 19.02 4.21
CA LEU A 149 -26.82 20.08 3.29
C LEU A 149 -25.68 20.93 3.89
N ALA A 150 -25.77 21.28 5.18
CA ALA A 150 -24.72 22.00 5.89
C ALA A 150 -23.42 21.19 5.91
N GLY A 151 -23.51 19.90 6.22
CA GLY A 151 -22.40 18.93 6.15
C GLY A 151 -21.74 18.95 4.78
N ASN A 152 -22.53 18.81 3.72
CA ASN A 152 -22.03 18.83 2.35
C ASN A 152 -21.40 20.17 1.96
N LEU A 153 -21.99 21.31 2.36
CA LEU A 153 -21.46 22.65 2.05
C LEU A 153 -20.12 22.92 2.76
N VAL A 154 -20.01 22.51 4.01
CA VAL A 154 -18.78 22.68 4.81
C VAL A 154 -17.69 21.72 4.31
N ARG A 155 -18.07 20.50 3.89
CA ARG A 155 -17.17 19.44 3.41
C ARG A 155 -16.91 19.42 1.91
N ASP A 156 -17.51 20.30 1.09
CA ASP A 156 -17.60 20.12 -0.37
C ASP A 156 -16.22 19.93 -1.06
N GLU A 157 -15.97 18.68 -1.46
CA GLU A 157 -14.85 18.18 -2.28
C GLU A 157 -15.28 17.91 -3.76
N ALA A 158 -16.53 18.17 -4.15
CA ALA A 158 -17.12 17.68 -5.40
C ALA A 158 -17.43 18.74 -6.47
N ALA A 159 -17.29 20.03 -6.19
CA ALA A 159 -17.63 21.10 -7.15
C ALA A 159 -16.70 21.18 -8.38
N GLU A 160 -15.44 20.72 -8.30
CA GLU A 160 -14.52 20.69 -9.45
C GLU A 160 -14.93 19.65 -10.51
N LEU A 161 -15.57 18.55 -10.10
CA LEU A 161 -15.88 17.42 -11.00
C LEU A 161 -17.10 17.69 -11.90
N ALA A 162 -18.10 18.41 -11.40
CA ALA A 162 -19.28 18.78 -12.18
C ALA A 162 -18.98 19.88 -13.21
N ALA A 163 -18.08 20.82 -12.90
CA ALA A 163 -17.63 21.84 -13.84
C ALA A 163 -16.83 21.25 -15.01
N ALA A 164 -16.12 20.14 -14.78
CA ALA A 164 -15.37 19.41 -15.81
C ALA A 164 -16.27 18.61 -16.77
N LEU A 165 -17.50 18.24 -16.36
CA LEU A 165 -18.40 17.37 -17.13
C LEU A 165 -19.50 18.12 -17.91
N GLY A 166 -19.65 19.44 -17.71
CA GLY A 166 -20.79 20.21 -18.21
C GLY A 166 -20.71 20.80 -19.63
N LYS A 167 -19.66 20.57 -20.43
CA LYS A 167 -19.59 21.13 -21.80
C LYS A 167 -19.05 20.17 -22.84
N ARG A 168 -19.95 19.46 -23.52
CA ARG A 168 -19.78 19.12 -24.94
C ARG A 168 -21.13 18.88 -25.63
N PRO A 169 -21.51 19.66 -26.66
CA PRO A 169 -22.61 19.29 -27.54
C PRO A 169 -22.19 18.09 -28.42
N PRO A 170 -23.12 17.23 -28.87
CA PRO A 170 -22.79 16.06 -29.66
C PRO A 170 -22.47 16.44 -31.12
N GLU A 171 -21.35 15.94 -31.64
CA GLU A 171 -20.93 16.10 -33.04
C GLU A 171 -21.16 14.79 -33.81
N ALA A 172 -21.66 14.92 -35.05
CA ALA A 172 -22.11 13.83 -35.92
C ALA A 172 -20.96 12.99 -36.52
N PRO A 173 -21.21 11.78 -37.07
CA PRO A 173 -20.16 10.84 -37.43
C PRO A 173 -19.47 11.19 -38.76
N ALA A 174 -18.13 11.17 -38.77
CA ALA A 174 -17.30 11.42 -39.95
C ALA A 174 -17.05 10.14 -40.78
N ALA A 175 -17.09 10.30 -42.10
CA ALA A 175 -16.80 9.26 -43.09
C ALA A 175 -15.30 8.95 -43.22
N ALA A 176 -14.99 7.70 -43.57
CA ALA A 176 -13.64 7.14 -43.68
C ALA A 176 -12.86 7.64 -44.91
N GLN A 177 -11.54 7.83 -44.75
CA GLN A 177 -10.58 8.00 -45.85
C GLN A 177 -9.53 6.88 -45.87
N PRO A 178 -9.00 6.46 -47.05
CA PRO A 178 -8.15 5.28 -47.19
C PRO A 178 -6.65 5.58 -47.00
N ALA A 179 -5.90 4.56 -46.60
CA ALA A 179 -4.48 4.63 -46.26
C ALA A 179 -3.56 4.82 -47.50
N PRO A 180 -2.45 5.60 -47.40
CA PRO A 180 -1.42 5.67 -48.44
C PRO A 180 -0.31 4.62 -48.26
N ALA A 181 0.28 4.23 -49.40
CA ALA A 181 1.33 3.22 -49.56
C ALA A 181 2.73 3.69 -49.10
N ALA A 182 3.60 2.71 -48.82
CA ALA A 182 4.95 2.89 -48.27
C ALA A 182 5.99 3.39 -49.30
N PRO A 183 6.93 4.28 -48.92
CA PRO A 183 8.10 4.65 -49.72
C PRO A 183 9.37 3.83 -49.34
N PRO A 184 10.40 3.82 -50.21
CA PRO A 184 11.54 2.89 -50.15
C PRO A 184 12.69 3.35 -49.26
N ASP A 185 13.53 2.37 -48.88
CA ASP A 185 14.69 2.48 -48.00
C ASP A 185 15.74 3.50 -48.48
N ALA A 186 16.04 4.48 -47.62
CA ALA A 186 17.19 5.34 -47.72
C ALA A 186 17.86 5.50 -46.34
N GLY A 187 19.18 5.35 -46.33
CA GLY A 187 20.14 5.38 -45.22
C GLY A 187 19.74 6.06 -43.91
N ARG A 188 20.04 5.37 -42.80
CA ARG A 188 19.95 5.85 -41.42
C ARG A 188 20.56 7.25 -41.24
N PRO A 189 19.78 8.26 -40.85
CA PRO A 189 20.30 9.45 -40.20
C PRO A 189 20.45 9.20 -38.69
N ALA A 190 21.48 9.78 -38.09
CA ALA A 190 21.69 9.79 -36.64
C ALA A 190 20.45 10.36 -35.89
N PRO A 191 20.15 9.90 -34.67
CA PRO A 191 18.92 10.28 -33.97
C PRO A 191 18.94 11.77 -33.62
N ARG A 192 17.98 12.53 -34.16
CA ARG A 192 17.64 13.87 -33.66
C ARG A 192 16.92 13.75 -32.31
N PRO A 193 17.12 14.70 -31.38
CA PRO A 193 16.46 14.65 -30.08
C PRO A 193 14.94 14.73 -30.26
N ARG A 194 14.21 13.80 -29.64
CA ARG A 194 12.75 13.79 -29.61
C ARG A 194 12.25 15.03 -28.87
N ALA A 195 11.41 15.82 -29.53
CA ALA A 195 10.58 16.82 -28.86
C ALA A 195 9.71 16.12 -27.81
N ALA A 196 9.78 16.62 -26.58
CA ALA A 196 9.07 16.07 -25.44
C ALA A 196 7.54 16.16 -25.64
N ARG A 197 6.83 15.07 -25.32
CA ARG A 197 5.38 15.09 -25.07
C ARG A 197 5.10 16.12 -23.98
N PRO A 198 3.98 16.88 -24.04
CA PRO A 198 3.63 17.79 -22.96
C PRO A 198 3.46 16.96 -21.68
N ALA A 199 4.26 17.30 -20.68
CA ALA A 199 4.18 16.72 -19.36
C ALA A 199 2.77 16.92 -18.82
N LYS A 200 2.17 15.84 -18.35
CA LYS A 200 0.99 15.86 -17.48
C LYS A 200 1.32 16.85 -16.36
N ALA A 201 0.47 17.87 -16.18
CA ALA A 201 0.70 18.96 -15.25
C ALA A 201 1.19 18.41 -13.91
N ALA A 202 2.40 18.83 -13.52
CA ALA A 202 2.90 18.60 -12.18
C ALA A 202 1.85 19.15 -11.21
N ARG A 203 1.43 18.32 -10.24
CA ARG A 203 0.76 18.83 -9.04
C ARG A 203 1.58 20.00 -8.50
N PRO A 204 0.96 21.06 -7.96
CA PRO A 204 1.71 22.15 -7.38
C PRO A 204 2.70 21.54 -6.39
N ALA A 205 3.99 21.80 -6.60
CA ALA A 205 5.00 21.54 -5.59
C ALA A 205 4.48 22.21 -4.31
N ALA A 206 4.43 21.44 -3.21
CA ALA A 206 4.22 22.01 -1.89
C ALA A 206 5.15 23.24 -1.78
N ALA A 207 4.58 24.38 -1.38
CA ALA A 207 5.31 25.64 -1.27
C ALA A 207 6.65 25.40 -0.55
N PRO A 208 7.76 26.03 -0.98
CA PRO A 208 9.02 25.89 -0.28
C PRO A 208 8.82 26.30 1.18
N LEU A 209 8.92 25.33 2.09
CA LEU A 209 9.11 25.57 3.51
C LEU A 209 10.50 26.20 3.63
N GLU A 210 10.64 27.51 3.36
CA GLU A 210 11.86 28.23 3.73
C GLU A 210 11.84 28.35 5.27
N PRO A 211 12.68 27.59 6.00
CA PRO A 211 12.79 27.82 7.43
C PRO A 211 13.29 29.25 7.66
N PRO A 212 12.91 29.88 8.79
CA PRO A 212 13.35 31.23 9.12
C PRO A 212 14.89 31.33 9.05
N PRO A 213 15.43 32.51 8.67
CA PRO A 213 16.87 32.71 8.56
C PRO A 213 17.57 32.32 9.86
N CYS A 214 18.80 31.81 9.74
CA CYS A 214 19.69 31.37 10.82
C CYS A 214 20.07 32.53 11.77
N ALA A 215 19.09 33.07 12.47
CA ALA A 215 19.18 34.26 13.29
C ALA A 215 18.22 34.12 14.47
N SER A 216 18.70 34.51 15.65
CA SER A 216 17.88 34.57 16.87
C SER A 216 17.78 36.04 17.27
N PRO A 217 16.59 36.67 17.25
CA PRO A 217 16.42 38.06 17.65
C PRO A 217 16.97 38.31 19.07
N GLY A 218 17.80 39.34 19.22
CA GLY A 218 18.40 39.70 20.51
C GLY A 218 19.56 38.80 20.96
N ALA A 219 20.01 37.86 20.13
CA ALA A 219 21.19 37.05 20.44
C ALA A 219 22.49 37.74 20.02
N THR A 220 23.50 37.68 20.88
CA THR A 220 24.84 38.21 20.59
C THR A 220 25.62 37.21 19.74
N SER A 221 26.22 37.64 18.63
CA SER A 221 27.04 36.77 17.78
C SER A 221 28.51 36.83 18.19
N VAL A 222 29.14 35.67 18.38
CA VAL A 222 30.57 35.55 18.68
C VAL A 222 31.24 34.55 17.75
N LEU A 223 32.50 34.82 17.40
CA LEU A 223 33.23 33.97 16.45
C LEU A 223 33.63 32.63 17.07
N PHE A 224 34.09 32.63 18.33
CA PHE A 224 34.55 31.45 19.04
C PHE A 224 33.89 31.35 20.43
N GLY A 225 33.51 30.15 20.83
CA GLY A 225 33.11 29.81 22.20
C GLY A 225 33.68 28.46 22.62
N ALA A 226 34.01 28.32 23.90
CA ALA A 226 34.45 27.06 24.47
C ALA A 226 33.84 26.84 25.87
N ASP A 227 33.28 25.65 26.12
CA ASP A 227 32.64 25.30 27.40
C ASP A 227 33.11 23.94 27.92
N VAL A 228 33.29 23.80 29.23
CA VAL A 228 33.57 22.49 29.85
C VAL A 228 32.26 21.79 30.18
N LEU A 229 31.36 22.52 30.84
CA LEU A 229 29.99 22.14 31.14
C LEU A 229 29.06 23.29 30.70
N PRO A 230 27.75 23.06 30.56
CA PRO A 230 26.81 24.14 30.32
C PRO A 230 26.98 25.22 31.40
N LEU A 231 27.11 26.48 30.98
CA LEU A 231 27.32 27.65 31.85
C LEU A 231 28.69 27.72 32.54
N VAL A 232 29.63 26.83 32.20
CA VAL A 232 31.00 26.79 32.73
C VAL A 232 32.01 26.90 31.58
N GLY A 233 32.45 28.13 31.30
CA GLY A 233 33.36 28.46 30.20
C GLY A 233 33.06 29.83 29.61
N SER A 234 33.13 29.95 28.29
CA SER A 234 32.74 31.16 27.55
C SER A 234 31.27 31.54 27.77
N SER A 235 30.39 30.56 27.98
CA SER A 235 28.98 30.74 28.34
C SER A 235 28.76 31.46 29.68
N THR A 236 29.72 31.38 30.60
CA THR A 236 29.67 32.11 31.88
C THR A 236 29.74 33.63 31.69
N PHE A 237 30.48 34.09 30.68
CA PHE A 237 30.72 35.52 30.43
C PHE A 237 29.81 36.09 29.34
N THR A 238 29.47 35.27 28.34
CA THR A 238 28.68 35.70 27.18
C THR A 238 27.18 35.47 27.36
N GLY A 239 26.78 34.65 28.34
CA GLY A 239 25.39 34.28 28.60
C GLY A 239 24.89 33.12 27.74
N THR A 240 23.58 32.87 27.80
CA THR A 240 22.91 31.74 27.13
C THR A 240 22.29 32.10 25.78
N ASN A 241 21.95 33.38 25.56
CA ASN A 241 21.38 33.86 24.29
C ASN A 241 22.48 34.31 23.31
N VAL A 242 23.34 33.38 22.92
CA VAL A 242 24.53 33.65 22.09
C VAL A 242 24.52 32.78 20.85
N VAL A 243 24.86 33.34 19.69
CA VAL A 243 25.10 32.60 18.45
C VAL A 243 26.59 32.46 18.24
N ARG A 244 27.07 31.22 18.05
CA ARG A 244 28.51 30.92 17.86
C ARG A 244 28.81 30.50 16.44
N HIS A 245 29.90 30.98 15.86
CA HIS A 245 30.35 30.45 14.57
C HIS A 245 31.17 29.16 14.75
N TYR A 246 32.09 29.17 15.72
CA TYR A 246 32.85 28.00 16.15
C TYR A 246 32.62 27.72 17.64
N SER A 247 32.21 26.50 17.99
CA SER A 247 31.96 26.09 19.38
C SER A 247 32.72 24.81 19.71
N LEU A 248 33.45 24.78 20.82
CA LEU A 248 34.18 23.61 21.31
C LEU A 248 33.76 23.27 22.75
N SER A 249 33.26 22.07 23.00
CA SER A 249 32.83 21.69 24.36
C SER A 249 33.42 20.35 24.83
N LEU A 250 33.74 20.24 26.12
CA LEU A 250 34.31 19.01 26.69
C LEU A 250 33.23 18.01 27.14
N VAL A 251 32.37 18.39 28.09
CA VAL A 251 31.30 17.51 28.60
C VAL A 251 29.98 17.83 27.95
N ALA A 252 29.54 19.08 28.02
CA ALA A 252 28.39 19.54 27.23
C ALA A 252 28.46 21.04 26.93
N GLY A 253 28.05 21.41 25.72
CA GLY A 253 27.93 22.79 25.26
C GLY A 253 26.48 23.27 25.28
N TYR A 254 26.27 24.55 25.58
CA TYR A 254 24.97 25.22 25.44
C TYR A 254 25.13 26.52 24.66
N THR A 255 24.33 26.69 23.61
CA THR A 255 24.28 27.90 22.77
C THR A 255 22.85 28.19 22.31
N ALA A 256 22.54 29.44 21.98
CA ALA A 256 21.25 29.72 21.33
C ALA A 256 21.24 29.21 19.90
N GLY A 257 22.37 29.36 19.19
CA GLY A 257 22.53 28.72 17.90
C GLY A 257 23.98 28.66 17.43
N THR A 258 24.19 27.88 16.37
CA THR A 258 25.50 27.71 15.74
C THR A 258 25.39 28.04 14.25
N THR A 259 26.30 28.88 13.70
CA THR A 259 26.33 29.27 12.27
C THR A 259 27.54 28.73 11.50
N GLY A 260 28.31 27.81 12.10
CA GLY A 260 29.51 27.23 11.50
C GLY A 260 29.75 25.79 11.99
N ILE A 261 30.75 25.58 12.84
CA ILE A 261 31.13 24.24 13.33
C ILE A 261 31.01 24.17 14.85
N GLU A 262 30.36 23.13 15.34
CA GLU A 262 30.32 22.78 16.75
C GLU A 262 30.90 21.38 16.99
N LEU A 263 31.88 21.29 17.88
CA LEU A 263 32.55 20.06 18.27
C LEU A 263 32.36 19.85 19.78
N SER A 264 31.80 18.72 20.19
CA SER A 264 31.56 18.43 21.60
C SER A 264 32.01 17.01 21.99
N ALA A 265 32.85 16.86 23.00
CA ALA A 265 33.29 15.53 23.47
C ALA A 265 32.22 14.78 24.30
N GLY A 266 31.08 15.41 24.60
CA GLY A 266 29.89 14.76 25.15
C GLY A 266 28.63 15.17 24.39
N ALA A 267 27.86 16.12 24.92
CA ALA A 267 26.61 16.59 24.28
C ALA A 267 26.71 18.03 23.76
N SER A 268 25.95 18.36 22.73
CA SER A 268 25.76 19.73 22.25
C SER A 268 24.28 20.11 22.29
N ILE A 269 23.97 21.29 22.80
CA ILE A 269 22.61 21.79 22.97
C ILE A 269 22.48 23.16 22.33
N SER A 270 21.67 23.27 21.29
CA SER A 270 21.28 24.51 20.61
C SER A 270 19.80 24.78 20.85
N SER A 271 19.48 25.86 21.57
CA SER A 271 18.09 26.14 21.94
C SER A 271 17.22 26.68 20.79
N SER A 272 17.83 27.28 19.76
CA SER A 272 17.11 27.96 18.69
C SER A 272 17.37 27.34 17.32
N PHE A 273 18.62 27.24 16.85
CA PHE A 273 18.90 26.72 15.49
C PHE A 273 20.33 26.20 15.30
N LEU A 274 20.54 25.41 14.26
CA LEU A 274 21.87 25.02 13.74
C LEU A 274 21.94 25.37 12.26
N CYS A 275 22.99 26.06 11.83
CA CYS A 275 23.31 26.30 10.43
C CYS A 275 24.78 26.01 10.19
N GLY A 276 25.09 24.77 9.81
CA GLY A 276 26.47 24.30 9.68
C GLY A 276 26.65 22.84 10.07
N ALA A 277 27.74 22.51 10.75
CA ALA A 277 28.08 21.15 11.17
C ALA A 277 28.14 21.03 12.70
N GLN A 278 27.52 19.98 13.24
CA GLN A 278 27.55 19.68 14.67
C GLN A 278 28.02 18.25 14.88
N LEU A 279 29.16 18.08 15.54
CA LEU A 279 29.76 16.79 15.87
C LEU A 279 29.79 16.63 17.38
N SER A 280 29.24 15.51 17.86
CA SER A 280 29.39 15.12 19.26
C SER A 280 29.67 13.64 19.43
N THR A 281 30.08 13.23 20.62
CA THR A 281 30.21 11.80 20.93
C THR A 281 28.87 11.21 21.39
N ALA A 282 28.09 11.93 22.19
CA ALA A 282 26.90 11.38 22.84
C ALA A 282 25.58 11.88 22.24
N ALA A 283 25.38 13.20 22.15
CA ALA A 283 24.10 13.74 21.68
C ALA A 283 24.22 15.13 21.05
N ASN A 284 23.44 15.36 20.00
CA ASN A 284 23.21 16.67 19.41
C ASN A 284 21.73 17.01 19.58
N LEU A 285 21.42 18.10 20.27
CA LEU A 285 20.06 18.55 20.58
C LEU A 285 19.85 19.94 19.99
N VAL A 286 18.98 20.07 18.98
CA VAL A 286 18.64 21.34 18.34
C VAL A 286 17.13 21.55 18.40
N PHE A 287 16.63 22.36 19.33
CA PHE A 287 15.20 22.49 19.57
C PHE A 287 14.41 23.27 18.50
N GLY A 288 15.09 23.83 17.50
CA GLY A 288 14.47 24.45 16.33
C GLY A 288 15.03 23.91 15.01
N PRO A 289 15.08 24.73 13.94
CA PRO A 289 15.53 24.27 12.64
C PRO A 289 17.04 24.02 12.59
N ALA A 290 17.43 22.89 12.00
CA ALA A 290 18.82 22.60 11.63
C ALA A 290 18.98 22.57 10.11
N ARG A 291 19.86 23.41 9.58
CA ARG A 291 20.31 23.41 8.19
C ARG A 291 21.77 23.00 8.11
N GLY A 292 22.03 21.75 7.74
CA GLY A 292 23.40 21.24 7.63
C GLY A 292 23.53 19.80 8.12
N VAL A 293 24.65 19.48 8.77
CA VAL A 293 25.01 18.09 9.10
C VAL A 293 25.17 17.91 10.60
N GLN A 294 24.52 16.91 11.17
CA GLN A 294 24.73 16.49 12.56
C GLN A 294 25.30 15.08 12.56
N VAL A 295 26.39 14.88 13.30
CA VAL A 295 27.05 13.57 13.46
C VAL A 295 27.26 13.29 14.94
N THR A 296 26.84 12.12 15.40
CA THR A 296 27.09 11.67 16.76
C THR A 296 27.13 10.15 16.83
N SER A 297 27.69 9.58 17.90
CA SER A 297 27.60 8.13 18.12
C SER A 297 26.30 7.72 18.83
N GLY A 298 25.65 8.65 19.54
CA GLY A 298 24.37 8.43 20.20
C GLY A 298 23.20 9.01 19.41
N ALA A 299 22.62 10.12 19.90
CA ALA A 299 21.34 10.63 19.40
C ALA A 299 21.42 12.04 18.80
N ASN A 300 20.88 12.23 17.60
CA ASN A 300 20.54 13.54 17.05
C ASN A 300 19.05 13.80 17.26
N VAL A 301 18.68 14.90 17.91
CA VAL A 301 17.29 15.34 18.06
C VAL A 301 17.14 16.76 17.54
N VAL A 302 16.22 16.96 16.60
CA VAL A 302 16.00 18.26 15.95
C VAL A 302 14.52 18.63 15.89
N GLY A 303 14.22 19.93 15.93
CA GLY A 303 12.90 20.46 15.57
C GLY A 303 12.56 20.15 14.11
N SER A 304 13.35 20.63 13.15
CA SER A 304 13.20 20.31 11.71
C SER A 304 14.56 20.21 11.03
N LEU A 305 14.71 19.36 10.02
CA LEU A 305 15.98 19.12 9.34
C LEU A 305 15.95 19.55 7.87
N ARG A 306 16.97 20.30 7.45
CA ARG A 306 17.36 20.43 6.04
C ARG A 306 18.84 20.07 5.89
N GLY A 307 19.13 18.83 5.54
CA GLY A 307 20.51 18.32 5.47
C GLY A 307 20.61 16.87 5.92
N ALA A 308 21.59 16.52 6.76
CA ALA A 308 21.86 15.14 7.13
C ALA A 308 22.01 14.93 8.64
N GLN A 309 21.47 13.83 9.15
CA GLN A 309 21.71 13.32 10.51
C GLN A 309 22.35 11.94 10.44
N ILE A 310 23.48 11.78 11.14
CA ILE A 310 24.20 10.52 11.23
C ILE A 310 24.39 10.20 12.72
N GLY A 311 23.85 9.08 13.18
CA GLY A 311 23.99 8.64 14.57
C GLY A 311 23.22 7.36 14.85
N ALA A 312 23.34 6.80 16.05
CA ALA A 312 22.60 5.59 16.39
C ALA A 312 21.08 5.85 16.35
N VAL A 313 20.63 7.01 16.85
CA VAL A 313 19.23 7.42 16.83
C VAL A 313 19.11 8.82 16.24
N ASN A 314 18.24 8.99 15.25
CA ASN A 314 17.94 10.29 14.65
C ASN A 314 16.44 10.57 14.82
N VAL A 315 16.11 11.70 15.44
CA VAL A 315 14.73 12.13 15.68
C VAL A 315 14.54 13.55 15.15
N ALA A 316 13.51 13.72 14.33
CA ALA A 316 13.02 15.02 13.90
C ALA A 316 11.56 15.17 14.32
N ALA A 317 11.26 16.17 15.15
CA ALA A 317 9.89 16.47 15.61
C ALA A 317 9.02 17.12 14.51
N GLY A 318 9.64 17.60 13.43
CA GLY A 318 9.00 18.29 12.31
C GLY A 318 9.52 17.80 10.97
N PRO A 319 9.43 18.62 9.91
CA PRO A 319 9.78 18.22 8.56
C PRO A 319 11.27 17.88 8.39
N VAL A 320 11.56 16.92 7.52
CA VAL A 320 12.90 16.48 7.13
C VAL A 320 13.03 16.62 5.61
N ALA A 321 13.92 17.50 5.17
CA ALA A 321 14.36 17.62 3.79
C ALA A 321 15.84 17.19 3.70
N GLY A 322 16.08 15.91 3.42
CA GLY A 322 17.42 15.34 3.35
C GLY A 322 17.52 13.91 3.90
N ALA A 323 18.62 13.58 4.59
CA ALA A 323 18.96 12.19 4.93
C ALA A 323 19.07 11.94 6.45
N GLN A 324 18.54 10.81 6.90
CA GLN A 324 18.80 10.27 8.23
C GLN A 324 19.46 8.89 8.10
N VAL A 325 20.63 8.72 8.71
CA VAL A 325 21.40 7.47 8.69
C VAL A 325 21.69 7.04 10.11
N GLY A 326 21.14 5.89 10.52
CA GLY A 326 21.25 5.45 11.91
C GLY A 326 20.63 4.09 12.18
N ALA A 327 20.70 3.60 13.42
CA ALA A 327 19.97 2.38 13.76
C ALA A 327 18.45 2.64 13.76
N VAL A 328 18.03 3.80 14.25
CA VAL A 328 16.63 4.23 14.28
C VAL A 328 16.52 5.65 13.74
N ASN A 329 15.65 5.85 12.74
CA ASN A 329 15.32 7.15 12.19
C ASN A 329 13.82 7.42 12.39
N VAL A 330 13.48 8.56 12.97
CA VAL A 330 12.11 8.99 13.20
C VAL A 330 11.94 10.42 12.70
N ALA A 331 10.90 10.63 11.90
CA ALA A 331 10.41 11.93 11.51
C ALA A 331 8.91 12.02 11.82
N ALA A 332 8.53 12.94 12.71
CA ALA A 332 7.13 13.17 13.04
C ALA A 332 6.42 14.04 11.98
N GLY A 333 7.16 14.87 11.25
CA GLY A 333 6.65 15.69 10.15
C GLY A 333 6.81 15.03 8.77
N GLN A 334 6.70 15.86 7.73
CA GLN A 334 6.86 15.44 6.33
C GLN A 334 8.31 15.06 6.05
N VAL A 335 8.53 14.05 5.21
CA VAL A 335 9.87 13.61 4.79
C VAL A 335 10.02 13.75 3.28
N ASP A 336 11.03 14.48 2.85
CA ASP A 336 11.49 14.57 1.47
C ASP A 336 12.98 14.18 1.46
N GLY A 337 13.29 12.93 1.14
CA GLY A 337 14.67 12.46 1.09
C GLY A 337 14.91 10.96 1.30
N ALA A 338 15.72 10.61 2.31
CA ALA A 338 16.13 9.22 2.56
C ALA A 338 16.28 8.90 4.06
N GLN A 339 15.77 7.76 4.50
CA GLN A 339 16.03 7.17 5.81
C GLN A 339 16.70 5.79 5.66
N VAL A 340 17.91 5.64 6.19
CA VAL A 340 18.68 4.38 6.13
C VAL A 340 18.99 3.91 7.54
N GLY A 341 18.49 2.73 7.91
CA GLY A 341 18.67 2.22 9.26
C GLY A 341 18.11 0.84 9.55
N MET A 342 18.07 0.42 10.81
CA MET A 342 17.33 -0.80 11.15
C MET A 342 15.83 -0.53 11.20
N ALA A 343 15.43 0.63 11.70
CA ALA A 343 14.06 1.08 11.80
C ALA A 343 13.92 2.48 11.23
N ASN A 344 13.00 2.67 10.28
CA ASN A 344 12.66 3.97 9.72
C ASN A 344 11.16 4.23 9.96
N LEU A 345 10.83 5.43 10.44
CA LEU A 345 9.46 5.87 10.67
C LEU A 345 9.26 7.29 10.16
N ALA A 346 8.33 7.45 9.23
CA ALA A 346 7.78 8.72 8.79
C ALA A 346 6.30 8.80 9.22
N ALA A 347 6.01 9.63 10.22
CA ALA A 347 4.63 9.81 10.68
C ALA A 347 3.84 10.76 9.78
N GLY A 348 4.50 11.79 9.22
CA GLY A 348 3.91 12.71 8.24
C GLY A 348 3.98 12.17 6.81
N ALA A 349 3.52 12.97 5.85
CA ALA A 349 3.57 12.59 4.45
C ALA A 349 5.01 12.46 3.95
N SER A 350 5.27 11.48 3.09
CA SER A 350 6.63 11.15 2.66
C SER A 350 6.76 11.06 1.14
N VAL A 351 7.90 11.55 0.67
CA VAL A 351 8.51 11.24 -0.63
C VAL A 351 9.94 10.83 -0.31
N ASP A 352 10.12 9.54 -0.04
CA ASP A 352 11.27 9.04 0.70
C ASP A 352 11.81 7.72 0.15
N LEU A 353 13.09 7.47 0.37
CA LEU A 353 13.73 6.18 0.24
C LEU A 353 14.01 5.63 1.63
N GLN A 354 13.29 4.57 2.02
CA GLN A 354 13.50 3.88 3.29
C GLN A 354 14.21 2.56 3.07
N VAL A 355 15.41 2.41 3.62
CA VAL A 355 16.16 1.15 3.58
C VAL A 355 16.40 0.69 5.01
N GLY A 356 15.87 -0.48 5.37
CA GLY A 356 16.04 -1.00 6.71
C GLY A 356 15.42 -2.35 7.01
N VAL A 357 15.46 -2.79 8.27
CA VAL A 357 14.77 -4.03 8.66
C VAL A 357 13.26 -3.80 8.70
N ALA A 358 12.83 -2.68 9.30
CA ALA A 358 11.45 -2.23 9.26
C ALA A 358 11.34 -0.79 8.79
N ASN A 359 10.46 -0.57 7.83
CA ASN A 359 10.11 0.75 7.30
C ASN A 359 8.62 0.98 7.56
N VAL A 360 8.27 2.12 8.11
CA VAL A 360 6.88 2.46 8.47
C VAL A 360 6.56 3.87 8.02
N VAL A 361 5.50 4.00 7.25
CA VAL A 361 4.89 5.29 6.92
C VAL A 361 3.45 5.31 7.41
N VAL A 362 3.10 6.35 8.17
CA VAL A 362 1.76 6.45 8.77
C VAL A 362 0.81 7.25 7.88
N SER A 363 1.29 8.32 7.25
CA SER A 363 0.47 9.19 6.41
C SER A 363 0.60 8.82 4.92
N LYS A 364 0.26 9.76 4.02
CA LYS A 364 0.36 9.58 2.57
C LYS A 364 1.82 9.44 2.12
N SER A 365 2.12 8.42 1.33
CA SER A 365 3.47 8.14 0.80
C SER A 365 3.56 8.16 -0.73
N THR A 366 4.75 8.46 -1.22
CA THR A 366 5.20 8.13 -2.58
C THR A 366 6.66 7.71 -2.49
N ASP A 367 6.84 6.48 -2.02
CA ASP A 367 8.11 6.03 -1.46
C ASP A 367 8.68 4.78 -2.12
N VAL A 368 9.96 4.55 -1.89
CA VAL A 368 10.60 3.25 -2.12
C VAL A 368 11.01 2.68 -0.77
N GLN A 369 10.40 1.58 -0.36
CA GLN A 369 10.68 0.90 0.90
C GLN A 369 11.39 -0.44 0.63
N ILE A 370 12.58 -0.64 1.18
CA ILE A 370 13.38 -1.86 1.01
C ILE A 370 13.71 -2.42 2.39
N GLY A 371 13.34 -3.67 2.66
CA GLY A 371 13.62 -4.24 3.98
C GLY A 371 13.20 -5.67 4.26
N ALA A 372 13.03 -5.99 5.55
CA ALA A 372 12.40 -7.26 5.95
C ALA A 372 10.88 -7.09 6.10
N ALA A 373 10.44 -5.93 6.59
CA ALA A 373 9.04 -5.55 6.68
C ALA A 373 8.84 -4.09 6.27
N ASN A 374 7.86 -3.85 5.40
CA ASN A 374 7.44 -2.52 4.98
C ASN A 374 5.96 -2.34 5.34
N VAL A 375 5.61 -1.19 5.91
CA VAL A 375 4.25 -0.86 6.33
C VAL A 375 3.89 0.54 5.88
N ALA A 376 2.88 0.65 5.02
CA ALA A 376 2.22 1.90 4.67
C ALA A 376 0.80 1.90 5.25
N VAL A 377 0.50 2.82 6.16
CA VAL A 377 -0.81 2.91 6.83
C VAL A 377 -1.77 3.82 6.05
N GLY A 378 -1.28 4.94 5.54
CA GLY A 378 -2.06 5.89 4.76
C GLY A 378 -2.22 5.47 3.30
N GLU A 379 -2.66 6.42 2.46
CA GLU A 379 -2.67 6.23 1.02
C GLU A 379 -1.24 6.12 0.46
N ALA A 380 -0.98 5.07 -0.31
CA ALA A 380 0.36 4.76 -0.80
C ALA A 380 0.42 4.75 -2.34
N THR A 381 1.55 5.21 -2.87
CA THR A 381 1.94 4.99 -4.27
C THR A 381 3.40 4.61 -4.26
N ASP A 382 3.65 3.40 -3.78
CA ASP A 382 4.95 2.98 -3.29
C ASP A 382 5.51 1.79 -4.06
N VAL A 383 6.83 1.61 -3.96
CA VAL A 383 7.51 0.35 -4.30
C VAL A 383 7.98 -0.29 -3.00
N GLN A 384 7.36 -1.39 -2.60
CA GLN A 384 7.68 -2.12 -1.37
C GLN A 384 8.38 -3.45 -1.71
N LEU A 385 9.69 -3.52 -1.43
CA LEU A 385 10.53 -4.71 -1.63
C LEU A 385 10.96 -5.28 -0.28
N SER A 386 10.27 -6.31 0.21
CA SER A 386 10.61 -6.90 1.51
C SER A 386 10.17 -8.36 1.64
N LEU A 387 10.36 -8.98 2.81
CA LEU A 387 9.76 -10.29 3.06
C LEU A 387 8.26 -10.16 3.34
N VAL A 388 7.84 -9.08 4.00
CA VAL A 388 6.45 -8.80 4.38
C VAL A 388 6.10 -7.35 4.06
N ASN A 389 5.24 -7.14 3.07
CA ASN A 389 4.72 -5.82 2.72
C ASN A 389 3.28 -5.68 3.23
N VAL A 390 2.94 -4.52 3.79
CA VAL A 390 1.60 -4.21 4.30
C VAL A 390 1.19 -2.83 3.82
N ALA A 391 0.06 -2.74 3.12
CA ALA A 391 -0.64 -1.51 2.81
C ALA A 391 -2.01 -1.54 3.51
N ALA A 392 -2.27 -0.61 4.43
CA ALA A 392 -3.54 -0.58 5.17
C ALA A 392 -4.57 0.40 4.58
N GLY A 393 -4.10 1.47 3.94
CA GLY A 393 -4.92 2.43 3.21
C GLY A 393 -5.05 2.07 1.73
N GLY A 394 -5.69 2.95 0.95
CA GLY A 394 -5.77 2.79 -0.50
C GLY A 394 -4.38 2.86 -1.14
N SER A 395 -4.02 1.85 -1.92
CA SER A 395 -2.68 1.71 -2.49
C SER A 395 -2.68 1.56 -4.01
N ALA A 396 -1.62 2.04 -4.64
CA ALA A 396 -1.32 1.85 -6.05
C ALA A 396 0.15 1.44 -6.19
N ASP A 397 0.47 0.32 -5.56
CA ASP A 397 1.84 -0.06 -5.22
C ASP A 397 2.37 -1.21 -6.08
N LEU A 398 3.70 -1.32 -6.14
CA LEU A 398 4.37 -2.57 -6.46
C LEU A 398 4.84 -3.21 -5.16
N GLN A 399 4.22 -4.33 -4.78
CA GLN A 399 4.60 -5.10 -3.60
C GLN A 399 5.28 -6.40 -4.02
N ALA A 400 6.57 -6.57 -3.72
CA ALA A 400 7.30 -7.80 -3.99
C ALA A 400 7.87 -8.36 -2.68
N GLY A 401 7.53 -9.61 -2.37
CA GLY A 401 7.94 -10.24 -1.11
C GLY A 401 7.45 -11.66 -0.90
N LEU A 402 7.72 -12.25 0.27
CA LEU A 402 7.15 -13.56 0.58
C LEU A 402 5.65 -13.46 0.86
N THR A 403 5.26 -12.41 1.59
CA THR A 403 3.87 -12.13 1.94
C THR A 403 3.55 -10.67 1.65
N ASN A 404 2.49 -10.43 0.87
CA ASN A 404 1.98 -9.10 0.58
C ASN A 404 0.56 -8.99 1.10
N LEU A 405 0.27 -7.95 1.88
CA LEU A 405 -1.04 -7.69 2.47
C LEU A 405 -1.52 -6.30 2.06
N ALA A 406 -2.72 -6.23 1.49
CA ALA A 406 -3.42 -4.97 1.23
C ALA A 406 -4.79 -4.99 1.93
N ALA A 407 -5.08 -3.96 2.72
CA ALA A 407 -6.42 -3.74 3.25
C ALA A 407 -7.15 -2.71 2.38
N GLY A 408 -8.42 -2.96 2.08
CA GLY A 408 -9.24 -2.06 1.27
C GLY A 408 -9.09 -2.25 -0.24
N GLU A 409 -9.46 -1.22 -1.00
CA GLU A 409 -9.31 -1.20 -2.46
C GLU A 409 -7.88 -0.84 -2.84
N SER A 410 -7.29 -1.61 -3.75
CA SER A 410 -5.93 -1.36 -4.23
C SER A 410 -5.80 -1.52 -5.73
N ALA A 411 -4.89 -0.77 -6.34
CA ALA A 411 -4.50 -0.91 -7.74
C ALA A 411 -3.14 -1.63 -7.89
N ASP A 412 -2.80 -2.45 -6.89
CA ASP A 412 -1.44 -2.97 -6.71
C ASP A 412 -1.07 -4.09 -7.68
N VAL A 413 0.23 -4.18 -7.95
CA VAL A 413 0.87 -5.40 -8.45
C VAL A 413 1.56 -6.10 -7.28
N GLN A 414 1.06 -7.28 -6.91
CA GLN A 414 1.57 -8.08 -5.80
C GLN A 414 2.27 -9.34 -6.32
N ILE A 415 3.55 -9.50 -5.99
CA ILE A 415 4.37 -10.65 -6.39
C ILE A 415 4.92 -11.32 -5.12
N GLY A 416 4.55 -12.57 -4.87
CA GLY A 416 5.02 -13.26 -3.68
C GLY A 416 4.57 -14.69 -3.52
N LEU A 417 4.92 -15.35 -2.41
CA LEU A 417 4.37 -16.69 -2.16
C LEU A 417 2.90 -16.60 -1.76
N VAL A 418 2.56 -15.60 -0.96
CA VAL A 418 1.21 -15.37 -0.44
C VAL A 418 0.84 -13.91 -0.67
N ASN A 419 -0.23 -13.67 -1.42
CA ASN A 419 -0.80 -12.34 -1.65
C ASN A 419 -2.22 -12.32 -1.08
N ILE A 420 -2.51 -11.38 -0.18
CA ILE A 420 -3.82 -11.25 0.47
C ILE A 420 -4.30 -9.82 0.33
N ALA A 421 -5.48 -9.64 -0.25
CA ALA A 421 -6.20 -8.39 -0.27
C ALA A 421 -7.60 -8.59 0.35
N THR A 422 -8.01 -7.75 1.30
CA THR A 422 -9.36 -7.85 1.90
C THR A 422 -10.44 -7.09 1.11
N GLY A 423 -10.06 -6.39 0.03
CA GLY A 423 -10.96 -5.69 -0.87
C GLY A 423 -10.70 -6.01 -2.34
N LYS A 424 -11.09 -5.06 -3.20
CA LYS A 424 -10.92 -5.17 -4.65
C LYS A 424 -9.49 -4.83 -5.05
N VAL A 425 -8.85 -5.71 -5.82
CA VAL A 425 -7.56 -5.48 -6.46
C VAL A 425 -7.80 -5.12 -7.92
N GLY A 426 -7.48 -3.89 -8.33
CA GLY A 426 -7.53 -3.44 -9.72
C GLY A 426 -6.29 -3.81 -10.54
N GLY A 427 -5.20 -4.21 -9.88
CA GLY A 427 -3.96 -4.65 -10.53
C GLY A 427 -3.86 -6.17 -10.69
N ALA A 428 -2.72 -6.74 -10.30
CA ALA A 428 -2.41 -8.16 -10.53
C ALA A 428 -1.81 -8.82 -9.29
N GLN A 429 -2.19 -10.08 -9.04
CA GLN A 429 -1.55 -10.91 -8.01
C GLN A 429 -0.84 -12.10 -8.65
N ILE A 430 0.43 -12.30 -8.33
CA ILE A 430 1.25 -13.42 -8.82
C ILE A 430 1.87 -14.11 -7.63
N GLY A 431 1.49 -15.36 -7.39
CA GLY A 431 2.03 -16.10 -6.25
C GLY A 431 1.59 -17.55 -6.14
N LEU A 432 2.05 -18.25 -5.10
CA LEU A 432 1.58 -19.63 -4.87
C LEU A 432 0.12 -19.62 -4.42
N VAL A 433 -0.21 -18.68 -3.53
CA VAL A 433 -1.55 -18.46 -2.99
C VAL A 433 -1.93 -17.00 -3.16
N ASN A 434 -3.06 -16.74 -3.81
CA ASN A 434 -3.65 -15.42 -3.93
C ASN A 434 -5.05 -15.40 -3.31
N TYR A 435 -5.35 -14.33 -2.58
CA TYR A 435 -6.66 -14.08 -2.00
C TYR A 435 -7.07 -12.64 -2.26
N ALA A 436 -8.29 -12.44 -2.75
CA ALA A 436 -8.92 -11.12 -2.92
C ALA A 436 -10.44 -11.24 -2.92
N ASP A 437 -11.14 -10.12 -2.66
CA ASP A 437 -12.58 -10.08 -2.87
C ASP A 437 -12.91 -10.06 -4.37
N ASP A 438 -12.14 -9.29 -5.13
CA ASP A 438 -12.26 -9.13 -6.58
C ASP A 438 -10.86 -8.86 -7.16
N SER A 439 -10.55 -9.45 -8.30
CA SER A 439 -9.28 -9.26 -9.00
C SER A 439 -9.43 -9.58 -10.48
N PRO A 440 -8.95 -8.71 -11.40
CA PRO A 440 -9.00 -9.01 -12.82
C PRO A 440 -8.00 -10.11 -13.19
N PHE A 441 -6.85 -10.16 -12.52
CA PHE A 441 -5.76 -11.08 -12.79
C PHE A 441 -5.13 -11.62 -11.50
N SER A 442 -5.26 -12.92 -11.29
CA SER A 442 -4.55 -13.64 -10.22
C SER A 442 -3.95 -14.92 -10.78
N LEU A 443 -2.63 -15.06 -10.71
CA LEU A 443 -1.91 -16.23 -11.16
C LEU A 443 -1.29 -16.95 -9.96
N GLY A 444 -1.72 -18.17 -9.72
CA GLY A 444 -1.18 -18.99 -8.65
C GLY A 444 -1.76 -20.38 -8.59
N LEU A 445 -1.08 -21.27 -7.86
CA LEU A 445 -1.54 -22.65 -7.66
C LEU A 445 -2.91 -22.67 -6.97
N PHE A 446 -3.14 -21.71 -6.06
CA PHE A 446 -4.43 -21.50 -5.41
C PHE A 446 -4.83 -20.03 -5.50
N ASN A 447 -5.94 -19.77 -6.17
CA ASN A 447 -6.50 -18.43 -6.34
C ASN A 447 -7.89 -18.37 -5.72
N PHE A 448 -8.02 -17.75 -4.54
CA PHE A 448 -9.28 -17.59 -3.81
C PHE A 448 -9.85 -16.18 -4.04
N ILE A 449 -10.58 -16.01 -5.14
CA ILE A 449 -11.17 -14.72 -5.53
C ILE A 449 -12.68 -14.77 -5.25
N ARG A 450 -13.14 -14.06 -4.22
CA ARG A 450 -14.48 -14.29 -3.62
C ARG A 450 -15.63 -13.97 -4.59
N LYS A 451 -15.52 -12.88 -5.36
CA LYS A 451 -16.45 -12.46 -6.42
C LYS A 451 -15.99 -12.89 -7.82
N GLY A 452 -14.95 -13.72 -7.88
CA GLY A 452 -14.40 -14.23 -9.13
C GLY A 452 -15.22 -15.39 -9.68
N ARG A 453 -14.57 -16.23 -10.50
CA ARG A 453 -15.21 -17.40 -11.10
C ARG A 453 -15.21 -18.56 -10.12
N LEU A 454 -16.36 -19.21 -10.03
CA LEU A 454 -16.52 -20.53 -9.42
C LEU A 454 -17.54 -21.28 -10.26
N HIS A 455 -17.09 -22.24 -11.07
CA HIS A 455 -17.97 -23.04 -11.91
C HIS A 455 -17.75 -24.52 -11.68
N VAL A 456 -18.78 -25.32 -11.90
CA VAL A 456 -18.70 -26.78 -11.89
C VAL A 456 -18.81 -27.28 -13.33
N ASP A 457 -17.80 -28.02 -13.77
CA ASP A 457 -17.71 -28.54 -15.13
C ASP A 457 -17.87 -30.06 -15.14
N ALA A 458 -18.56 -30.58 -16.14
CA ALA A 458 -18.50 -31.99 -16.52
C ALA A 458 -18.08 -32.09 -17.99
N TRP A 459 -17.02 -32.85 -18.29
CA TRP A 459 -16.49 -32.94 -19.65
C TRP A 459 -16.00 -34.34 -20.00
N GLY A 460 -16.09 -34.65 -21.29
CA GLY A 460 -15.56 -35.87 -21.90
C GLY A 460 -14.42 -35.56 -22.86
N LEU A 461 -13.47 -36.49 -22.94
CA LEU A 461 -12.37 -36.49 -23.90
C LEU A 461 -12.59 -37.63 -24.90
N GLU A 462 -12.02 -37.48 -26.10
CA GLU A 462 -12.05 -38.53 -27.11
C GLU A 462 -11.40 -39.84 -26.65
N SER A 463 -10.46 -39.79 -25.70
CA SER A 463 -9.80 -40.94 -25.08
C SER A 463 -10.71 -41.80 -24.18
N GLY A 464 -11.99 -41.43 -24.04
CA GLY A 464 -12.98 -42.11 -23.21
C GLY A 464 -12.91 -41.72 -21.73
N ILE A 465 -12.18 -40.66 -21.41
CA ILE A 465 -12.11 -40.08 -20.08
C ILE A 465 -13.32 -39.16 -19.89
N VAL A 466 -14.07 -39.37 -18.81
CA VAL A 466 -15.16 -38.50 -18.37
C VAL A 466 -14.78 -37.92 -17.02
N MET A 467 -14.94 -36.61 -16.88
CA MET A 467 -14.48 -35.83 -15.73
C MET A 467 -15.63 -34.99 -15.16
N ALA A 468 -15.58 -34.77 -13.86
CA ALA A 468 -16.28 -33.71 -13.16
C ALA A 468 -15.25 -32.88 -12.38
N GLY A 469 -15.44 -31.57 -12.32
CA GLY A 469 -14.44 -30.70 -11.71
C GLY A 469 -14.94 -29.31 -11.41
N VAL A 470 -14.08 -28.55 -10.74
CA VAL A 470 -14.32 -27.16 -10.35
C VAL A 470 -13.32 -26.28 -11.07
N LYS A 471 -13.81 -25.19 -11.65
CA LYS A 471 -12.99 -24.08 -12.14
C LYS A 471 -13.14 -22.90 -11.20
N HIS A 472 -12.04 -22.42 -10.63
CA HIS A 472 -12.09 -21.22 -9.80
C HIS A 472 -10.94 -20.26 -10.05
N GLY A 473 -11.18 -18.95 -9.91
CA GLY A 473 -10.12 -17.94 -10.05
C GLY A 473 -10.62 -16.53 -10.34
N SER A 474 -9.75 -15.70 -10.89
CA SER A 474 -9.99 -14.31 -11.28
C SER A 474 -10.86 -14.22 -12.55
N ASP A 475 -11.21 -13.02 -13.00
CA ASP A 475 -12.02 -12.84 -14.23
C ASP A 475 -11.40 -13.48 -15.47
N HIS A 476 -10.09 -13.32 -15.64
CA HIS A 476 -9.37 -13.77 -16.84
C HIS A 476 -8.61 -15.07 -16.63
N ILE A 477 -8.09 -15.34 -15.42
CA ILE A 477 -7.31 -16.55 -15.11
C ILE A 477 -8.05 -17.48 -14.14
N HIS A 478 -8.04 -18.78 -14.39
CA HIS A 478 -8.69 -19.77 -13.53
C HIS A 478 -7.84 -21.03 -13.37
N ASN A 479 -7.98 -21.67 -12.22
CA ASN A 479 -7.46 -23.00 -11.94
C ASN A 479 -8.56 -24.03 -12.14
N ILE A 480 -8.17 -25.24 -12.53
CA ILE A 480 -9.05 -26.35 -12.86
C ILE A 480 -8.65 -27.55 -12.00
N TYR A 481 -9.61 -28.14 -11.30
CA TYR A 481 -9.42 -29.34 -10.49
C TYR A 481 -10.50 -30.33 -10.88
N GLY A 482 -10.11 -31.55 -11.22
CA GLY A 482 -11.05 -32.55 -11.71
C GLY A 482 -10.78 -33.94 -11.18
N ILE A 483 -11.84 -34.72 -11.05
CA ILE A 483 -11.80 -36.16 -10.86
C ILE A 483 -12.68 -36.82 -11.92
N GLY A 484 -12.36 -38.04 -12.28
CA GLY A 484 -13.08 -38.72 -13.33
C GLY A 484 -12.67 -40.15 -13.47
N LEU A 485 -13.15 -40.76 -14.55
CA LEU A 485 -12.87 -42.14 -14.87
C LEU A 485 -12.73 -42.31 -16.38
N ARG A 486 -11.86 -43.23 -16.76
CA ARG A 486 -11.78 -43.70 -18.14
C ARG A 486 -12.76 -44.85 -18.31
N THR A 487 -13.80 -44.62 -19.12
CA THR A 487 -14.89 -45.56 -19.37
C THR A 487 -14.65 -46.45 -20.60
N ILE A 488 -13.83 -45.98 -21.55
CA ILE A 488 -13.57 -46.67 -22.81
C ILE A 488 -12.14 -47.21 -22.81
N GLY A 489 -11.99 -48.54 -22.90
CA GLY A 489 -10.71 -49.26 -22.89
C GLY A 489 -10.81 -50.63 -22.22
N ASN A 490 -9.70 -51.38 -22.20
CA ASN A 490 -9.67 -52.74 -21.62
C ASN A 490 -9.74 -52.78 -20.09
N ARG A 491 -9.50 -51.66 -19.41
CA ARG A 491 -9.52 -51.54 -17.95
C ARG A 491 -10.04 -50.15 -17.53
N PRO A 492 -10.92 -50.04 -16.52
CA PRO A 492 -11.29 -48.76 -15.95
C PRO A 492 -10.11 -48.14 -15.19
N LEU A 493 -9.90 -46.84 -15.36
CA LEU A 493 -8.87 -46.08 -14.65
C LEU A 493 -9.53 -44.90 -13.93
N LEU A 494 -9.12 -44.66 -12.69
CA LEU A 494 -9.47 -43.44 -11.98
C LEU A 494 -8.60 -42.29 -12.52
N VAL A 495 -9.17 -41.10 -12.71
CA VAL A 495 -8.45 -39.97 -13.30
C VAL A 495 -8.56 -38.77 -12.36
N SER A 496 -7.44 -38.10 -12.11
CA SER A 496 -7.40 -36.78 -11.48
C SER A 496 -6.78 -35.76 -12.42
N ALA A 497 -7.23 -34.51 -12.35
CA ALA A 497 -6.71 -33.43 -13.20
C ALA A 497 -6.42 -32.16 -12.39
N LEU A 498 -5.33 -31.50 -12.76
CA LEU A 498 -4.97 -30.16 -12.31
C LEU A 498 -4.60 -29.31 -13.53
N GLY A 499 -5.06 -28.07 -13.59
CA GLY A 499 -4.76 -27.20 -14.70
C GLY A 499 -4.94 -25.71 -14.42
N LEU A 500 -4.51 -24.93 -15.41
CA LEU A 500 -4.60 -23.47 -15.45
C LEU A 500 -5.20 -23.08 -16.80
N GLY A 501 -6.07 -22.09 -16.82
CA GLY A 501 -6.70 -21.61 -18.04
C GLY A 501 -6.94 -20.12 -18.05
N GLY A 502 -7.00 -19.56 -19.26
CA GLY A 502 -7.41 -18.19 -19.54
C GLY A 502 -8.79 -18.16 -20.20
N ARG A 503 -9.65 -17.20 -19.85
CA ARG A 503 -10.93 -16.96 -20.54
C ARG A 503 -10.92 -15.62 -21.26
N ILE A 504 -11.40 -15.65 -22.50
CA ILE A 504 -11.66 -14.48 -23.34
C ILE A 504 -13.16 -14.44 -23.58
N SER A 505 -13.85 -13.50 -22.93
CA SER A 505 -15.28 -13.27 -23.15
C SER A 505 -15.47 -12.50 -24.46
N ILE A 506 -16.11 -13.12 -25.45
CA ILE A 506 -16.38 -12.47 -26.76
C ILE A 506 -17.65 -11.63 -26.67
N HIS A 507 -18.72 -12.22 -26.15
CA HIS A 507 -20.02 -11.59 -25.92
C HIS A 507 -20.62 -12.11 -24.61
N GLN A 508 -21.75 -11.54 -24.17
CA GLN A 508 -22.43 -11.96 -22.93
C GLN A 508 -22.79 -13.46 -22.86
N ARG A 509 -22.87 -14.14 -24.01
CA ARG A 509 -23.20 -15.57 -24.12
C ARG A 509 -22.08 -16.45 -24.67
N ALA A 510 -21.00 -15.88 -25.18
CA ALA A 510 -19.96 -16.66 -25.87
C ALA A 510 -18.57 -16.31 -25.32
N TYR A 511 -17.78 -17.34 -25.06
CA TYR A 511 -16.43 -17.20 -24.52
C TYR A 511 -15.49 -18.24 -25.12
N VAL A 512 -14.19 -17.96 -25.08
CA VAL A 512 -13.13 -18.90 -25.43
C VAL A 512 -12.29 -19.15 -24.20
N ASP A 513 -12.10 -20.41 -23.85
CA ASP A 513 -11.15 -20.84 -22.82
C ASP A 513 -9.90 -21.44 -23.51
N VAL A 514 -8.72 -21.06 -23.04
CA VAL A 514 -7.44 -21.67 -23.43
C VAL A 514 -6.81 -22.25 -22.17
N ASP A 515 -6.74 -23.57 -22.09
CA ASP A 515 -6.35 -24.27 -20.87
C ASP A 515 -5.15 -25.20 -21.11
N VAL A 516 -4.35 -25.37 -20.06
CA VAL A 516 -3.33 -26.41 -19.94
C VAL A 516 -3.64 -27.26 -18.72
N LEU A 517 -3.73 -28.57 -18.89
CA LEU A 517 -4.08 -29.53 -17.84
C LEU A 517 -3.11 -30.71 -17.81
N GLY A 518 -2.78 -31.17 -16.61
CA GLY A 518 -2.18 -32.47 -16.37
C GLY A 518 -3.25 -33.43 -15.85
N TYR A 519 -3.39 -34.59 -16.48
CA TYR A 519 -4.20 -35.71 -16.00
C TYR A 519 -3.28 -36.79 -15.47
N THR A 520 -3.62 -37.39 -14.33
CA THR A 520 -2.98 -38.60 -13.82
C THR A 520 -4.01 -39.72 -13.79
N LEU A 521 -3.69 -40.83 -14.43
CA LEU A 521 -4.52 -42.01 -14.51
C LEU A 521 -4.00 -43.04 -13.51
N HIS A 522 -4.89 -43.58 -12.69
CA HIS A 522 -4.59 -44.49 -11.59
C HIS A 522 -5.34 -45.80 -11.75
N GLU A 523 -4.69 -46.91 -11.39
CA GLU A 523 -5.37 -48.19 -11.26
C GLU A 523 -6.32 -48.16 -10.05
N PRO A 524 -7.61 -48.53 -10.19
CA PRO A 524 -8.59 -48.37 -9.09
C PRO A 524 -8.27 -49.18 -7.83
N SER A 525 -7.61 -50.33 -7.95
CA SER A 525 -7.31 -51.24 -6.83
C SER A 525 -6.07 -50.83 -6.03
N THR A 526 -5.06 -50.28 -6.68
CA THR A 526 -3.75 -49.97 -6.07
C THR A 526 -3.49 -48.48 -5.93
N LEU A 527 -4.24 -47.64 -6.66
CA LEU A 527 -4.01 -46.20 -6.85
C LEU A 527 -2.64 -45.87 -7.45
N GLU A 528 -1.90 -46.86 -7.94
CA GLU A 528 -0.62 -46.65 -8.60
C GLU A 528 -0.82 -45.87 -9.91
N PRO A 529 0.04 -44.87 -10.21
CA PRO A 529 -0.05 -44.12 -11.46
C PRO A 529 0.26 -45.02 -12.66
N ALA A 530 -0.72 -45.17 -13.55
CA ALA A 530 -0.57 -45.92 -14.80
C ALA A 530 -0.01 -45.04 -15.92
N ALA A 531 -0.52 -43.80 -16.03
CA ALA A 531 -0.10 -42.86 -17.07
C ALA A 531 -0.37 -41.41 -16.65
N ILE A 532 0.35 -40.47 -17.27
CA ILE A 532 0.14 -39.03 -17.16
C ILE A 532 -0.19 -38.48 -18.55
N ILE A 533 -1.14 -37.55 -18.66
CA ILE A 533 -1.42 -36.81 -19.90
C ILE A 533 -1.19 -35.32 -19.64
N ALA A 534 -0.32 -34.67 -20.40
CA ALA A 534 -0.31 -33.22 -20.54
C ALA A 534 -1.21 -32.83 -21.73
N GLN A 535 -2.18 -31.95 -21.49
CA GLN A 535 -3.14 -31.50 -22.49
C GLN A 535 -3.11 -29.97 -22.61
N ALA A 536 -3.05 -29.47 -23.83
CA ALA A 536 -3.42 -28.09 -24.15
C ALA A 536 -4.76 -28.12 -24.91
N ARG A 537 -5.70 -27.22 -24.59
CA ARG A 537 -7.01 -27.18 -25.24
C ARG A 537 -7.49 -25.75 -25.47
N ALA A 538 -8.24 -25.57 -26.55
CA ALA A 538 -8.95 -24.33 -26.85
C ALA A 538 -10.45 -24.65 -26.98
N LEU A 539 -11.29 -24.04 -26.15
CA LEU A 539 -12.69 -24.40 -26.01
C LEU A 539 -13.56 -23.19 -26.32
N LEU A 540 -14.51 -23.36 -27.24
CA LEU A 540 -15.58 -22.39 -27.45
C LEU A 540 -16.75 -22.76 -26.52
N GLY A 541 -17.13 -21.84 -25.65
CA GLY A 541 -18.27 -21.98 -24.76
C GLY A 541 -19.45 -21.09 -25.17
N PHE A 542 -20.65 -21.63 -25.03
CA PHE A 542 -21.90 -20.92 -25.29
C PHE A 542 -22.88 -21.09 -24.12
N ARG A 543 -23.28 -19.98 -23.52
CA ARG A 543 -24.25 -19.91 -22.42
C ARG A 543 -25.66 -20.08 -22.97
N LEU A 544 -26.29 -21.21 -22.63
CA LEU A 544 -27.66 -21.54 -23.02
C LEU A 544 -28.66 -20.84 -22.09
N PHE A 545 -28.39 -20.87 -20.78
CA PHE A 545 -29.16 -20.25 -19.71
C PHE A 545 -28.22 -19.53 -18.73
N PRO A 546 -28.70 -18.63 -17.86
CA PRO A 546 -27.84 -17.94 -16.90
C PRO A 546 -26.95 -18.89 -16.08
N GLU A 547 -27.45 -20.07 -15.73
CA GLU A 547 -26.80 -21.08 -14.89
C GLU A 547 -26.11 -22.22 -15.67
N LEU A 548 -26.26 -22.30 -17.00
CA LEU A 548 -25.78 -23.43 -17.81
C LEU A 548 -25.13 -22.98 -19.14
N ALA A 549 -23.92 -23.47 -19.39
CA ALA A 549 -23.24 -23.38 -20.68
C ALA A 549 -22.83 -24.76 -21.21
N ILE A 550 -22.74 -24.87 -22.54
CA ILE A 550 -22.06 -25.97 -23.22
C ILE A 550 -20.72 -25.45 -23.75
N PHE A 551 -19.72 -26.32 -23.81
CA PHE A 551 -18.44 -25.98 -24.41
C PHE A 551 -17.84 -27.14 -25.19
N GLY A 552 -16.98 -26.81 -26.15
CA GLY A 552 -16.21 -27.80 -26.86
C GLY A 552 -15.13 -27.21 -27.75
N GLY A 553 -14.18 -28.05 -28.14
CA GLY A 553 -13.11 -27.62 -29.04
C GLY A 553 -11.94 -28.60 -29.12
N PRO A 554 -10.92 -28.25 -29.93
CA PRO A 554 -9.75 -29.07 -30.12
C PRO A 554 -8.87 -29.13 -28.87
N SER A 555 -8.19 -30.26 -28.71
CA SER A 555 -7.10 -30.43 -27.75
C SER A 555 -5.87 -31.04 -28.42
N PHE A 556 -4.72 -30.89 -27.78
CA PHE A 556 -3.50 -31.61 -28.12
C PHE A 556 -3.00 -32.29 -26.85
N ASN A 557 -2.78 -33.60 -26.94
CA ASN A 557 -2.47 -34.46 -25.81
C ASN A 557 -1.07 -35.05 -25.98
N VAL A 558 -0.34 -35.14 -24.88
CA VAL A 558 0.92 -35.87 -24.76
C VAL A 558 0.80 -36.81 -23.56
N ALA A 559 0.84 -38.13 -23.80
CA ALA A 559 0.82 -39.14 -22.76
C ALA A 559 2.23 -39.65 -22.45
N PHE A 560 2.46 -39.89 -21.16
CA PHE A 560 3.64 -40.51 -20.58
C PHE A 560 3.18 -41.77 -19.84
N GLY A 561 3.73 -42.93 -20.21
CA GLY A 561 3.40 -44.21 -19.59
C GLY A 561 4.65 -45.03 -19.32
N GLY A 562 4.62 -45.89 -18.30
CA GLY A 562 5.75 -46.78 -17.98
C GLY A 562 6.01 -47.82 -19.07
N THR A 563 4.96 -48.21 -19.80
CA THR A 563 5.08 -49.09 -20.97
C THR A 563 4.44 -48.47 -22.22
N PRO A 564 4.76 -48.98 -23.43
CA PRO A 564 4.07 -48.57 -24.64
C PRO A 564 2.56 -48.86 -24.64
N ALA A 565 2.09 -49.83 -23.84
CA ALA A 565 0.66 -50.09 -23.69
C ALA A 565 -0.02 -48.97 -22.88
N ASP A 566 0.62 -48.50 -21.82
CA ASP A 566 0.07 -47.46 -20.93
C ASP A 566 0.01 -46.10 -21.62
N ALA A 567 0.97 -45.78 -22.49
CA ALA A 567 0.98 -44.55 -23.27
C ALA A 567 -0.01 -44.56 -24.48
N ARG A 568 -0.63 -45.70 -24.80
CA ARG A 568 -1.60 -45.82 -25.91
C ARG A 568 -3.02 -45.50 -25.45
N LEU A 569 -3.26 -44.22 -25.20
CA LEU A 569 -4.55 -43.72 -24.70
C LEU A 569 -5.49 -43.20 -25.80
N SER A 570 -4.97 -42.85 -26.98
CA SER A 570 -5.76 -42.40 -28.13
C SER A 570 -6.57 -43.54 -28.77
N PRO A 571 -7.85 -43.34 -29.12
CA PRO A 571 -8.69 -44.37 -29.74
C PRO A 571 -8.42 -44.58 -31.24
N TYR A 572 -7.77 -43.63 -31.92
CA TYR A 572 -7.47 -43.68 -33.37
C TYR A 572 -5.97 -43.66 -33.66
N GLY A 573 -5.15 -43.94 -32.64
CA GLY A 573 -3.69 -43.94 -32.75
C GLY A 573 -3.05 -42.62 -32.36
N SER A 574 -1.74 -42.66 -32.15
CA SER A 574 -0.94 -41.52 -31.70
C SER A 574 0.46 -41.59 -32.30
N ALA A 575 1.14 -40.45 -32.42
CA ALA A 575 2.52 -40.37 -32.87
C ALA A 575 3.48 -40.64 -31.70
N PRO A 576 4.52 -41.47 -31.86
CA PRO A 576 5.57 -41.58 -30.85
C PRO A 576 6.39 -40.28 -30.81
N LEU A 577 6.69 -39.79 -29.60
CA LEU A 577 7.60 -38.65 -29.40
C LEU A 577 8.99 -39.09 -28.92
N GLY A 578 9.04 -40.12 -28.07
CA GLY A 578 10.26 -40.68 -27.52
C GLY A 578 9.96 -41.89 -26.63
N SER A 579 10.97 -42.71 -26.38
CA SER A 579 10.87 -43.81 -25.41
C SER A 579 12.24 -44.13 -24.86
N ASP A 580 12.36 -44.12 -23.53
CA ASP A 580 13.54 -44.55 -22.79
C ASP A 580 13.21 -45.76 -21.91
N ALA A 581 14.19 -46.29 -21.17
CA ALA A 581 14.03 -47.48 -20.33
C ALA A 581 12.94 -47.36 -19.25
N THR A 582 12.49 -46.14 -18.93
CA THR A 582 11.57 -45.83 -17.83
C THR A 582 10.27 -45.13 -18.25
N SER A 583 10.15 -44.67 -19.51
CA SER A 583 9.00 -43.90 -19.98
C SER A 583 8.80 -44.02 -21.49
N THR A 584 7.55 -44.15 -21.92
CA THR A 584 7.13 -44.06 -23.33
C THR A 584 6.22 -42.86 -23.53
N GLU A 585 6.50 -42.07 -24.56
CA GLU A 585 5.81 -40.81 -24.85
C GLU A 585 5.06 -40.85 -26.18
N ARG A 586 3.79 -40.45 -26.18
CA ARG A 586 2.95 -40.41 -27.39
C ARG A 586 2.08 -39.18 -27.43
N ALA A 587 1.87 -38.61 -28.62
CA ALA A 587 1.04 -37.43 -28.80
C ALA A 587 -0.06 -37.63 -29.85
N TRP A 588 -1.18 -36.93 -29.66
CA TRP A 588 -2.28 -36.92 -30.62
C TRP A 588 -3.14 -35.65 -30.50
N PRO A 589 -3.72 -35.16 -31.61
CA PRO A 589 -4.80 -34.18 -31.55
C PRO A 589 -6.05 -34.85 -30.98
N GLY A 590 -6.87 -34.13 -30.24
CA GLY A 590 -8.10 -34.62 -29.58
C GLY A 590 -9.24 -33.61 -29.62
N VAL A 591 -10.36 -33.96 -28.98
CA VAL A 591 -11.56 -33.12 -28.89
C VAL A 591 -12.16 -33.23 -27.50
N VAL A 592 -12.53 -32.10 -26.92
CA VAL A 592 -13.20 -32.01 -25.63
C VAL A 592 -14.61 -31.49 -25.85
N LEU A 593 -15.57 -32.08 -25.13
CA LEU A 593 -16.95 -31.61 -25.06
C LEU A 593 -17.43 -31.65 -23.62
N GLY A 594 -18.20 -30.65 -23.20
CA GLY A 594 -18.69 -30.60 -21.82
C GLY A 594 -19.78 -29.57 -21.57
N VAL A 595 -20.21 -29.56 -20.32
CA VAL A 595 -21.18 -28.63 -19.74
C VAL A 595 -20.56 -27.91 -18.54
N GLN A 596 -20.94 -26.66 -18.34
CA GLN A 596 -20.50 -25.82 -17.24
C GLN A 596 -21.72 -25.25 -16.51
N LEU A 597 -21.72 -25.37 -15.20
CA LEU A 597 -22.70 -24.80 -14.28
C LEU A 597 -22.08 -23.61 -13.55
N PHE A 598 -22.81 -22.49 -13.46
CA PHE A 598 -22.35 -21.23 -12.87
C PHE A 598 -22.73 -21.08 -11.39
#